data_AF-A0A536UK94-F1
#
_entry.id   AF-A0A536UK94-F1
#
_cell.length_a   1.000
_cell.length_b   1.000
_cell.length_c   1.000
_cell.angle_alpha   90.00
_cell.angle_beta   90.00
_cell.angle_gamma   90.00
#
_symmetry.space_group_name_H-M   'P 1'
#
loop_
_entity.id
_entity.type
_entity.pdbx_description
1 polymer ?
#
loop_
_entity_poly.entity_id
_entity_poly.type
_entity_poly.pdbx_seq_one_letter_code
_entity_poly.pdbx_strand_id
1 'polypeptide(L)'
;SICTFDGARFRVGPASAGANPGPACYRRGGPLTVTDCNVMLGKIDPALFPQVFGPSGNLPLDGEVVRAKFVDLAAKVAEDSGRVRTPPQIAEGFLRVAVENMANAIKHISVERGYDVTEYTLCCFGGAGGQHACLVADALGMTRVFIHPLAGVLSAYGMGLADVRAMRQKAVESQLSTASLEAVRPVFAELASLARAEVEAQGISADRIQIKRTLHLKYDGTDTTLEIPLVPLLDLQSSTEPMDRGPHTVNDGTVAAIVADFERRYRVQYGFLMPGKPMVIEAAAVEAIGAAATVEETAPSFAAREGALAPFKSGSVYMAGAWHAAPVFTRERLRPGDTIAGPAVIAEKNATTVIEPGWEAQVTARDHLTLERVVAIERMHAIGTTADPVLLEVFNNLFMAIAEQMGVTLANTAYSVNIKERLDFSCALFDAQGHLIANAPHMPVHLGSMGESVKTIIDRRAATMQAGDVFVLNAPYNGGTHLPDVTVIAPVFLDEFTLPVKRSRGDANVPGPVPHREPLSSLIPDPSPVGRREARDSPSPIGRN
;
A
#
# COMPACT_ATOMS: atom_id res chain seq x y z
N SER A 1 19.60 -1.56 11.85
CA SER A 1 20.23 -2.40 10.80
C SER A 1 21.74 -2.32 10.89
N ILE A 2 22.43 -3.46 10.74
CA ILE A 2 23.90 -3.54 10.78
C ILE A 2 24.49 -2.98 9.47
N CYS A 3 25.59 -2.23 9.58
CA CYS A 3 26.33 -1.65 8.47
C CYS A 3 27.62 -2.46 8.22
N THR A 4 27.81 -2.98 7.01
CA THR A 4 28.98 -3.79 6.64
C THR A 4 29.59 -3.36 5.31
N PHE A 5 30.89 -3.63 5.16
CA PHE A 5 31.63 -3.47 3.92
C PHE A 5 32.25 -4.82 3.54
N ASP A 6 31.98 -5.30 2.34
CA ASP A 6 32.40 -6.63 1.86
C ASP A 6 33.68 -6.61 1.00
N GLY A 7 34.42 -5.50 1.01
CA GLY A 7 35.59 -5.27 0.16
C GLY A 7 35.27 -4.50 -1.13
N ALA A 8 34.01 -4.51 -1.58
CA ALA A 8 33.60 -3.80 -2.78
C ALA A 8 32.41 -2.84 -2.57
N ARG A 9 31.44 -3.23 -1.74
CA ARG A 9 30.17 -2.50 -1.58
C ARG A 9 29.81 -2.30 -0.11
N PHE A 10 29.12 -1.19 0.16
CA PHE A 10 28.49 -0.93 1.44
C PHE A 10 27.12 -1.60 1.48
N ARG A 11 26.81 -2.27 2.59
CA ARG A 11 25.52 -2.91 2.83
C ARG A 11 24.92 -2.47 4.15
N VAL A 12 23.59 -2.37 4.19
CA VAL A 12 22.82 -2.09 5.40
C VAL A 12 21.70 -3.12 5.53
N GLY A 13 21.72 -3.88 6.62
CA GLY A 13 20.79 -5.00 6.81
C GLY A 13 21.06 -6.18 5.87
N PRO A 14 20.14 -7.17 5.82
CA PRO A 14 18.90 -7.26 6.59
C PRO A 14 19.13 -7.56 8.08
N ALA A 15 20.34 -8.00 8.45
CA ALA A 15 20.68 -8.28 9.84
C ALA A 15 20.51 -7.05 10.75
N SER A 16 19.99 -7.28 11.96
CA SER A 16 19.77 -6.27 12.98
C SER A 16 20.60 -6.59 14.23
N ALA A 17 21.14 -5.55 14.86
CA ALA A 17 21.82 -5.66 16.15
C ALA A 17 20.82 -5.68 17.34
N GLY A 18 19.52 -5.47 17.07
CA GLY A 18 18.49 -5.35 18.10
C GLY A 18 18.79 -4.22 19.09
N ALA A 19 18.37 -4.40 20.34
CA ALA A 19 18.75 -3.53 21.46
C ALA A 19 19.87 -4.12 22.33
N ASN A 20 20.18 -5.41 22.15
CA ASN A 20 21.25 -6.12 22.85
C ASN A 20 21.90 -7.14 21.88
N PRO A 21 23.20 -6.98 21.52
CA PRO A 21 24.10 -5.94 22.00
C PRO A 21 23.75 -4.53 21.51
N GLY A 22 22.92 -4.41 20.46
CA GLY A 22 22.54 -3.12 19.88
C GLY A 22 23.64 -2.44 19.07
N PRO A 23 23.45 -1.18 18.68
CA PRO A 23 24.48 -0.32 18.09
C PRO A 23 25.79 -0.28 18.89
N ALA A 24 26.91 0.02 18.22
CA ALA A 24 28.20 0.16 18.88
C ALA A 24 28.17 1.23 19.98
N CYS A 25 27.45 2.33 19.75
CA CYS A 25 27.26 3.43 20.69
C CYS A 25 26.51 3.04 21.97
N TYR A 26 25.89 1.85 22.06
CA TYR A 26 25.15 1.41 23.25
C TYR A 26 26.05 0.84 24.36
N ARG A 27 27.38 0.82 24.17
CA ARG A 27 28.39 0.36 25.16
C ARG A 27 28.28 -1.13 25.53
N ARG A 28 27.88 -1.98 24.57
CA ARG A 28 27.67 -3.43 24.76
C ARG A 28 28.44 -4.31 23.77
N GLY A 29 29.43 -3.75 23.07
CA GLY A 29 30.23 -4.49 22.08
C GLY A 29 29.52 -4.72 20.74
N GLY A 30 28.43 -4.00 20.47
CA GLY A 30 27.66 -4.10 19.23
C GLY A 30 28.40 -3.66 17.96
N PRO A 31 27.96 -4.09 16.77
CA PRO A 31 28.55 -3.70 15.47
C PRO A 31 28.19 -2.25 15.09
N LEU A 32 28.78 -1.73 14.02
CA LEU A 32 28.30 -0.47 13.42
C LEU A 32 26.90 -0.66 12.84
N THR A 33 26.03 0.32 13.06
CA THR A 33 24.64 0.35 12.62
C THR A 33 24.22 1.71 12.09
N VAL A 34 23.01 1.81 11.56
CA VAL A 34 22.39 3.09 11.13
C VAL A 34 22.38 4.14 12.24
N THR A 35 22.12 3.74 13.49
CA THR A 35 22.19 4.66 14.65
C THR A 35 23.60 5.20 14.85
N ASP A 36 24.63 4.36 14.71
CA ASP A 36 26.02 4.80 14.79
C ASP A 36 26.38 5.78 13.65
N CYS A 37 25.80 5.60 12.46
CA CYS A 37 25.95 6.57 11.38
C CYS A 37 25.39 7.94 11.78
N ASN A 38 24.18 7.99 12.33
CA ASN A 38 23.57 9.26 12.78
C ASN A 38 24.36 9.92 13.93
N VAL A 39 24.95 9.14 14.85
CA VAL A 39 25.86 9.66 15.87
C VAL A 39 27.14 10.22 15.24
N MET A 40 27.73 9.51 14.29
CA MET A 40 28.96 9.93 13.59
C MET A 40 28.77 11.24 12.82
N LEU A 41 27.60 11.42 12.21
CA LEU A 41 27.27 12.61 11.43
C LEU A 41 26.76 13.77 12.28
N GLY A 42 26.63 13.62 13.60
CA GLY A 42 26.06 14.64 14.48
C GLY A 42 24.55 14.83 14.35
N LYS A 43 23.85 13.96 13.61
CA LYS A 43 22.38 13.95 13.48
C LYS A 43 21.70 13.47 14.77
N ILE A 44 22.37 12.60 15.54
CA ILE A 44 22.04 12.30 16.93
C ILE A 44 23.13 12.89 17.82
N ASP A 45 22.71 13.65 18.82
CA ASP A 45 23.60 14.17 19.84
C ASP A 45 23.60 13.28 21.10
N PRO A 46 24.72 12.62 21.45
CA PRO A 46 24.80 11.76 22.62
C PRO A 46 24.40 12.43 23.95
N ALA A 47 24.58 13.74 24.07
CA ALA A 47 24.25 14.48 25.29
C ALA A 47 22.75 14.78 25.44
N LEU A 48 22.00 14.76 24.34
CA LEU A 48 20.55 14.98 24.33
C LEU A 48 19.76 13.67 24.21
N PHE A 49 20.44 12.55 24.03
CA PHE A 49 19.84 11.22 24.02
C PHE A 49 19.66 10.69 25.46
N PRO A 50 18.59 9.91 25.76
CA PRO A 50 18.42 9.29 27.08
C PRO A 50 19.66 8.54 27.58
N GLN A 51 20.10 8.86 28.80
CA GLN A 51 21.28 8.25 29.43
C GLN A 51 20.91 6.91 30.08
N VAL A 52 20.70 5.89 29.24
CA VAL A 52 20.26 4.55 29.67
C VAL A 52 21.26 3.44 29.30
N PHE A 53 22.50 3.82 28.97
CA PHE A 53 23.51 2.90 28.45
C PHE A 53 24.60 2.58 29.47
N GLY A 54 25.48 1.64 29.09
CA GLY A 54 26.55 1.16 29.94
C GLY A 54 26.09 0.14 31.01
N PRO A 55 27.02 -0.38 31.82
CA PRO A 55 26.75 -1.46 32.77
C PRO A 55 25.70 -1.10 33.84
N SER A 56 25.67 0.18 34.25
CA SER A 56 24.74 0.69 35.26
C SER A 56 23.50 1.38 34.66
N GLY A 57 23.36 1.41 33.32
CA GLY A 57 22.19 1.96 32.64
C GLY A 57 21.98 3.47 32.87
N ASN A 58 23.05 4.25 33.01
CA ASN A 58 23.01 5.67 33.35
C ASN A 58 24.02 6.51 32.54
N LEU A 59 24.61 5.96 31.47
CA LEU A 59 25.57 6.65 30.63
C LEU A 59 24.94 7.10 29.31
N PRO A 60 25.46 8.19 28.69
CA PRO A 60 25.09 8.57 27.34
C PRO A 60 25.62 7.58 26.29
N LEU A 61 25.17 7.75 25.05
CA LEU A 61 25.73 7.06 23.89
C LEU A 61 27.25 7.28 23.81
N ASP A 62 27.98 6.27 23.34
CA ASP A 62 29.43 6.34 23.16
C ASP A 62 29.81 6.80 21.75
N GLY A 63 29.98 8.12 21.58
CA GLY A 63 30.45 8.70 20.33
C GLY A 63 31.93 8.38 20.02
N GLU A 64 32.76 8.12 21.04
CA GLU A 64 34.18 7.81 20.86
C GLU A 64 34.35 6.46 20.17
N VAL A 65 33.62 5.44 20.64
CA VAL A 65 33.63 4.10 20.06
C VAL A 65 33.13 4.13 18.61
N VAL A 66 32.10 4.93 18.32
CA VAL A 66 31.60 5.11 16.95
C VAL A 66 32.68 5.67 16.04
N ARG A 67 33.33 6.76 16.45
CA ARG A 67 34.38 7.39 15.65
C ARG A 67 35.56 6.45 15.41
N ALA A 68 36.02 5.76 16.45
CA ALA A 68 37.13 4.80 16.34
C ALA A 68 36.79 3.71 15.30
N LYS A 69 35.60 3.11 15.39
CA LYS A 69 35.17 2.09 14.42
C LYS A 69 35.04 2.60 12.99
N PHE A 70 34.58 3.84 12.79
CA PHE A 70 34.53 4.43 11.44
C PHE A 70 35.92 4.81 10.91
N VAL A 71 36.88 5.17 11.77
CA VAL A 71 38.29 5.37 11.38
C VAL A 71 38.89 4.04 10.91
N ASP A 72 38.70 2.96 11.67
CA ASP A 72 39.17 1.62 11.29
C ASP A 72 38.53 1.17 9.97
N LEU A 73 37.22 1.39 9.81
CA LEU A 73 36.52 1.06 8.57
C LEU A 73 37.02 1.90 7.39
N ALA A 74 37.33 3.19 7.59
CA ALA A 74 37.87 4.04 6.54
C ALA A 74 39.25 3.55 6.06
N ALA A 75 40.12 3.13 6.99
CA ALA A 75 41.40 2.53 6.66
C ALA A 75 41.21 1.25 5.83
N LYS A 76 40.31 0.35 6.26
CA LYS A 76 40.01 -0.88 5.52
C LYS A 76 39.44 -0.61 4.12
N VAL A 77 38.52 0.33 3.98
CA VAL A 77 37.95 0.71 2.68
C VAL A 77 39.03 1.24 1.74
N ALA A 78 39.97 2.03 2.26
CA ALA A 78 41.08 2.55 1.47
C ALA A 78 42.02 1.42 1.01
N GLU A 79 42.31 0.45 1.89
CA GLU A 79 43.12 -0.74 1.57
C GLU A 79 42.46 -1.63 0.50
N ASP A 80 41.20 -2.01 0.70
CA ASP A 80 40.50 -2.96 -0.17
C ASP A 80 40.12 -2.37 -1.54
N SER A 81 39.76 -1.08 -1.58
CA SER A 81 39.21 -0.44 -2.80
C SER A 81 40.14 0.54 -3.51
N GLY A 82 41.27 0.90 -2.89
CA GLY A 82 42.18 1.94 -3.37
C GLY A 82 41.59 3.36 -3.33
N ARG A 83 40.40 3.56 -2.76
CA ARG A 83 39.72 4.87 -2.70
C ARG A 83 39.68 5.37 -1.26
N VAL A 84 40.27 6.54 -1.04
CA VAL A 84 40.22 7.21 0.26
C VAL A 84 38.86 7.88 0.45
N ARG A 85 38.17 7.54 1.54
CA ARG A 85 36.95 8.19 1.99
C ARG A 85 37.07 8.53 3.47
N THR A 86 36.56 9.70 3.85
CA THR A 86 36.56 10.11 5.25
C THR A 86 35.50 9.34 6.04
N PRO A 87 35.68 9.17 7.36
CA PRO A 87 34.70 8.53 8.22
C PRO A 87 33.25 9.09 8.09
N PRO A 88 33.01 10.42 8.01
CA PRO A 88 31.67 10.96 7.75
C PRO A 88 31.11 10.58 6.36
N GLN A 89 31.93 10.59 5.30
CA GLN A 89 31.47 10.18 3.97
C GLN A 89 31.04 8.71 3.93
N ILE A 90 31.70 7.84 4.70
CA ILE A 90 31.30 6.43 4.82
C ILE A 90 29.97 6.30 5.58
N ALA A 91 29.82 7.02 6.70
CA ALA A 91 28.57 7.03 7.46
C ALA A 91 27.39 7.57 6.63
N GLU A 92 27.57 8.67 5.91
CA GLU A 92 26.56 9.22 4.98
C GLU A 92 26.24 8.22 3.85
N GLY A 93 27.26 7.51 3.33
CA GLY A 93 27.08 6.45 2.34
C GLY A 93 26.19 5.31 2.85
N PHE A 94 26.37 4.87 4.09
CA PHE A 94 25.48 3.88 4.70
C PHE A 94 24.06 4.42 4.87
N LEU A 95 23.89 5.67 5.30
CA LEU A 95 22.56 6.26 5.39
C LEU A 95 21.87 6.34 4.03
N ARG A 96 22.60 6.65 2.96
CA ARG A 96 22.07 6.64 1.59
C ARG A 96 21.56 5.26 1.19
N VAL A 97 22.32 4.20 1.47
CA VAL A 97 21.87 2.81 1.23
C VAL A 97 20.64 2.48 2.07
N ALA A 98 20.62 2.87 3.35
CA ALA A 98 19.48 2.63 4.23
C ALA A 98 18.20 3.33 3.74
N VAL A 99 18.32 4.61 3.36
CA VAL A 99 17.24 5.43 2.80
C VAL A 99 16.72 4.82 1.51
N GLU A 100 17.60 4.41 0.59
CA GLU A 100 17.22 3.77 -0.66
C GLU A 100 16.44 2.47 -0.41
N ASN A 101 16.90 1.64 0.53
CA ASN A 101 16.17 0.42 0.91
C ASN A 101 14.78 0.73 1.50
N MET A 102 14.66 1.77 2.35
CA MET A 102 13.38 2.19 2.92
C MET A 102 12.44 2.73 1.83
N ALA A 103 12.95 3.60 0.95
CA ALA A 103 12.18 4.15 -0.16
C ALA A 103 11.73 3.05 -1.12
N ASN A 104 12.59 2.08 -1.45
CA ASN A 104 12.23 0.96 -2.32
C ASN A 104 11.18 0.03 -1.69
N ALA A 105 11.21 -0.20 -0.37
CA ALA A 105 10.15 -0.94 0.30
C ALA A 105 8.79 -0.20 0.22
N ILE A 106 8.78 1.13 0.38
CA ILE A 106 7.57 1.94 0.24
C ILE A 106 7.08 1.96 -1.21
N LYS A 107 7.99 2.12 -2.18
CA LYS A 107 7.70 2.05 -3.61
C LYS A 107 7.08 0.71 -3.95
N HIS A 108 7.70 -0.40 -3.58
CA HIS A 108 7.17 -1.74 -3.83
C HIS A 108 5.72 -1.86 -3.34
N ILE A 109 5.45 -1.55 -2.07
CA ILE A 109 4.09 -1.73 -1.51
C ILE A 109 3.05 -0.79 -2.14
N SER A 110 3.43 0.44 -2.49
CA SER A 110 2.50 1.48 -2.94
C SER A 110 2.35 1.53 -4.47
N VAL A 111 3.48 1.45 -5.17
CA VAL A 111 3.57 1.50 -6.63
C VAL A 111 3.06 0.20 -7.25
N GLU A 112 3.30 -0.98 -6.66
CA GLU A 112 2.64 -2.23 -7.12
C GLU A 112 1.12 -2.14 -7.06
N ARG A 113 0.58 -1.30 -6.17
CA ARG A 113 -0.85 -1.03 -6.09
C ARG A 113 -1.31 0.13 -6.98
N GLY A 114 -0.41 0.68 -7.79
CA GLY A 114 -0.69 1.73 -8.75
C GLY A 114 -0.80 3.15 -8.18
N TYR A 115 -0.39 3.38 -6.93
CA TYR A 115 -0.46 4.71 -6.34
C TYR A 115 0.73 5.58 -6.76
N ASP A 116 0.44 6.80 -7.24
CA ASP A 116 1.46 7.85 -7.36
C ASP A 116 1.80 8.39 -5.97
N VAL A 117 2.91 7.89 -5.41
CA VAL A 117 3.37 8.26 -4.08
C VAL A 117 3.76 9.75 -3.96
N THR A 118 4.01 10.45 -5.07
CA THR A 118 4.46 11.85 -5.02
C THR A 118 3.38 12.83 -4.56
N GLU A 119 2.11 12.44 -4.68
CA GLU A 119 0.94 13.23 -4.23
C GLU A 119 0.63 13.07 -2.73
N TYR A 120 1.27 12.09 -2.07
CA TYR A 120 0.98 11.77 -0.68
C TYR A 120 1.87 12.53 0.30
N THR A 121 1.42 12.60 1.56
CA THR A 121 2.23 13.04 2.69
C THR A 121 2.85 11.84 3.38
N LEU A 122 4.17 11.85 3.57
CA LEU A 122 4.87 10.79 4.30
C LEU A 122 4.59 10.91 5.80
N CYS A 123 3.80 10.01 6.37
CA CYS A 123 3.62 9.91 7.82
C CYS A 123 4.78 9.13 8.44
N CYS A 124 5.62 9.81 9.22
CA CYS A 124 6.78 9.19 9.87
C CYS A 124 6.56 8.98 11.37
N PHE A 125 6.89 7.77 11.84
CA PHE A 125 6.81 7.39 13.25
C PHE A 125 7.98 6.47 13.64
N GLY A 126 8.02 6.09 14.92
CA GLY A 126 9.14 5.41 15.56
C GLY A 126 10.27 6.37 15.93
N GLY A 127 11.07 6.02 16.95
CA GLY A 127 12.11 6.93 17.47
C GLY A 127 13.20 7.31 16.46
N ALA A 128 13.39 6.50 15.41
CA ALA A 128 14.32 6.76 14.32
C ALA A 128 13.67 7.32 13.04
N GLY A 129 12.33 7.36 12.95
CA GLY A 129 11.63 7.76 11.72
C GLY A 129 11.99 9.18 11.28
N GLY A 130 11.93 10.13 12.22
CA GLY A 130 12.29 11.54 11.97
C GLY A 130 13.75 11.76 11.57
N GLN A 131 14.65 10.79 11.80
CA GLN A 131 16.07 10.91 11.47
C GLN A 131 16.34 10.72 9.97
N HIS A 132 15.41 10.08 9.25
CA HIS A 132 15.54 9.75 7.83
C HIS A 132 14.40 10.31 6.97
N ALA A 133 13.39 10.92 7.60
CA ALA A 133 12.14 11.30 6.95
C ALA A 133 12.33 12.18 5.71
N CYS A 134 13.13 13.26 5.80
CA CYS A 134 13.41 14.15 4.68
C CYS A 134 14.05 13.40 3.51
N LEU A 135 15.08 12.58 3.78
CA LEU A 135 15.81 11.85 2.75
C LEU A 135 14.95 10.75 2.10
N VAL A 136 14.09 10.08 2.88
CA VAL A 136 13.14 9.10 2.36
C VAL A 136 12.08 9.79 1.49
N ALA A 137 11.55 10.93 1.94
CA ALA A 137 10.61 11.72 1.15
C ALA A 137 11.25 12.20 -0.17
N ASP A 138 12.49 12.70 -0.12
CA ASP A 138 13.25 13.10 -1.30
C ASP A 138 13.43 11.92 -2.30
N ALA A 139 13.79 10.72 -1.81
CA ALA A 139 13.96 9.52 -2.64
C ALA A 139 12.65 8.98 -3.23
N LEU A 140 11.52 9.30 -2.59
CA LEU A 140 10.16 9.01 -3.07
C LEU A 140 9.58 10.12 -3.94
N GLY A 141 10.28 11.27 -4.06
CA GLY A 141 9.77 12.43 -4.77
C GLY A 141 8.61 13.14 -4.07
N MET A 142 8.36 12.85 -2.78
CA MET A 142 7.35 13.49 -1.96
C MET A 142 7.81 14.87 -1.49
N THR A 143 6.87 15.78 -1.29
CA THR A 143 7.17 17.17 -0.88
C THR A 143 6.74 17.50 0.54
N ARG A 144 6.03 16.58 1.21
CA ARG A 144 5.50 16.79 2.57
C ARG A 144 5.72 15.57 3.46
N VAL A 145 6.15 15.84 4.70
CA VAL A 145 6.25 14.85 5.78
C VAL A 145 5.37 15.32 6.95
N PHE A 146 4.70 14.38 7.60
CA PHE A 146 3.96 14.58 8.82
C PHE A 146 4.55 13.74 9.96
N ILE A 147 4.79 14.36 11.11
CA ILE A 147 5.31 13.71 12.31
C ILE A 147 4.43 14.09 13.51
N HIS A 148 3.78 13.09 14.09
CA HIS A 148 2.97 13.24 15.30
C HIS A 148 3.88 13.49 16.53
N PRO A 149 3.50 14.28 17.55
CA PRO A 149 4.35 14.52 18.74
C PRO A 149 4.61 13.24 19.55
N LEU A 150 3.75 12.23 19.41
CA LEU A 150 3.96 10.88 19.95
C LEU A 150 4.59 9.91 18.94
N ALA A 151 5.25 10.39 17.87
CA ALA A 151 5.83 9.57 16.81
C ALA A 151 6.68 8.42 17.36
N GLY A 152 7.52 8.68 18.37
CA GLY A 152 8.37 7.66 19.00
C GLY A 152 7.61 6.46 19.62
N VAL A 153 6.33 6.64 19.97
CA VAL A 153 5.47 5.64 20.62
C VAL A 153 4.11 5.50 19.94
N LEU A 154 4.00 5.89 18.66
CA LEU A 154 2.72 6.04 17.97
C LEU A 154 1.93 4.74 17.89
N SER A 155 2.59 3.58 17.81
CA SER A 155 1.93 2.27 17.83
C SER A 155 1.22 2.00 19.15
N ALA A 156 1.84 2.35 20.29
CA ALA A 156 1.20 2.22 21.61
C ALA A 156 0.02 3.19 21.77
N TYR A 157 0.15 4.41 21.23
CA TYR A 157 -0.95 5.37 21.16
C TYR A 157 -2.12 4.81 20.33
N GLY A 158 -1.85 4.28 19.14
CA GLY A 158 -2.87 3.66 18.28
C GLY A 158 -3.56 2.45 18.93
N MET A 159 -2.81 1.59 19.63
CA MET A 159 -3.40 0.50 20.42
C MET A 159 -4.33 1.00 21.52
N GLY A 160 -3.98 2.11 22.19
CA GLY A 160 -4.82 2.71 23.23
C GLY A 160 -6.11 3.36 22.71
N LEU A 161 -6.15 3.74 21.42
CA LEU A 161 -7.33 4.32 20.76
C LEU A 161 -8.24 3.29 20.09
N ALA A 162 -7.78 2.05 19.93
CA ALA A 162 -8.49 1.04 19.16
C ALA A 162 -9.77 0.56 19.88
N ASP A 163 -10.86 0.43 19.14
CA ASP A 163 -12.08 -0.22 19.63
C ASP A 163 -11.82 -1.69 19.97
N VAL A 164 -12.55 -2.19 20.98
CA VAL A 164 -12.57 -3.63 21.27
C VAL A 164 -13.56 -4.29 20.33
N ARG A 165 -13.12 -5.29 19.56
CA ARG A 165 -13.95 -5.94 18.54
C ARG A 165 -13.97 -7.45 18.73
N ALA A 166 -15.15 -8.04 18.56
CA ALA A 166 -15.34 -9.48 18.48
C ALA A 166 -16.16 -9.82 17.23
N MET A 167 -15.64 -10.72 16.40
CA MET A 167 -16.33 -11.18 15.20
C MET A 167 -16.76 -12.64 15.36
N ARG A 168 -17.96 -12.96 14.90
CA ARG A 168 -18.49 -14.33 14.82
C ARG A 168 -19.20 -14.54 13.49
N GLN A 169 -19.08 -15.74 12.95
CA GLN A 169 -19.72 -16.10 11.69
C GLN A 169 -20.21 -17.55 11.71
N LYS A 170 -21.25 -17.83 10.91
CA LYS A 170 -21.82 -19.18 10.74
C LYS A 170 -22.25 -19.36 9.29
N ALA A 171 -21.90 -20.51 8.71
CA ALA A 171 -22.35 -20.90 7.37
C ALA A 171 -23.87 -21.14 7.38
N VAL A 172 -24.54 -20.72 6.30
CA VAL A 172 -25.99 -20.83 6.09
C VAL A 172 -26.29 -21.67 4.85
N GLU A 173 -25.58 -21.43 3.74
CA GLU A 173 -25.69 -22.14 2.46
C GLU A 173 -27.16 -22.34 1.99
N SER A 174 -27.88 -21.23 1.80
CA SER A 174 -29.27 -21.28 1.33
C SER A 174 -29.57 -20.21 0.30
N GLN A 175 -30.49 -20.49 -0.63
CA GLN A 175 -30.94 -19.49 -1.59
C GLN A 175 -31.60 -18.30 -0.86
N LEU A 176 -31.27 -17.08 -1.26
CA LEU A 176 -31.84 -15.86 -0.71
C LEU A 176 -33.35 -15.81 -0.99
N SER A 177 -34.13 -15.77 0.09
CA SER A 177 -35.59 -15.71 0.06
C SER A 177 -36.12 -15.13 1.37
N THR A 178 -37.40 -14.77 1.39
CA THR A 178 -38.10 -14.34 2.61
C THR A 178 -37.99 -15.40 3.71
N ALA A 179 -38.14 -16.69 3.38
CA ALA A 179 -38.06 -17.79 4.34
C ALA A 179 -36.65 -18.01 4.89
N SER A 180 -35.61 -17.94 4.05
CA SER A 180 -34.23 -18.12 4.50
C SER A 180 -33.75 -16.95 5.36
N LEU A 181 -34.15 -15.70 5.04
CA LEU A 181 -33.86 -14.56 5.90
C LEU A 181 -34.53 -14.67 7.29
N GLU A 182 -35.78 -15.15 7.35
CA GLU A 182 -36.44 -15.46 8.63
C GLU A 182 -35.68 -16.54 9.41
N ALA A 183 -35.20 -17.58 8.73
CA ALA A 183 -34.42 -18.66 9.34
C ALA A 183 -33.02 -18.21 9.85
N VAL A 184 -32.44 -17.15 9.27
CA VAL A 184 -31.14 -16.60 9.70
C VAL A 184 -31.27 -15.68 10.91
N ARG A 185 -32.46 -15.15 11.24
CA ARG A 185 -32.68 -14.32 12.45
C ARG A 185 -32.15 -14.95 13.75
N PRO A 186 -32.50 -16.20 14.11
CA PRO A 186 -31.97 -16.82 15.32
C PRO A 186 -30.45 -17.01 15.28
N VAL A 187 -29.87 -17.22 14.09
CA VAL A 187 -28.40 -17.28 13.93
C VAL A 187 -27.77 -15.94 14.29
N PHE A 188 -28.29 -14.83 13.75
CA PHE A 188 -27.78 -13.51 14.13
C PHE A 188 -27.93 -13.22 15.62
N ALA A 189 -29.03 -13.66 16.26
CA ALA A 189 -29.24 -13.48 17.69
C ALA A 189 -28.20 -14.25 18.53
N GLU A 190 -27.95 -15.51 18.17
CA GLU A 190 -26.92 -16.37 18.78
C GLU A 190 -25.53 -15.72 18.65
N LEU A 191 -25.13 -15.37 17.42
CA LEU A 191 -23.82 -14.78 17.14
C LEU A 191 -23.63 -13.43 17.84
N ALA A 192 -24.67 -12.58 17.87
CA ALA A 192 -24.63 -11.30 18.56
C ALA A 192 -24.49 -11.47 20.08
N SER A 193 -25.18 -12.44 20.68
CA SER A 193 -25.03 -12.74 22.11
C SER A 193 -23.60 -13.18 22.44
N LEU A 194 -23.01 -14.05 21.61
CA LEU A 194 -21.64 -14.53 21.81
C LEU A 194 -20.61 -13.42 21.63
N ALA A 195 -20.73 -12.61 20.57
CA ALA A 195 -19.81 -11.51 20.30
C ALA A 195 -19.91 -10.41 21.38
N ARG A 196 -21.13 -10.06 21.81
CA ARG A 196 -21.35 -9.10 22.90
C ARG A 196 -20.73 -9.58 24.22
N ALA A 197 -20.97 -10.84 24.60
CA ALA A 197 -20.42 -11.38 25.84
C ALA A 197 -18.88 -11.34 25.89
N GLU A 198 -18.21 -11.56 24.74
CA GLU A 198 -16.74 -11.45 24.66
C GLU A 198 -16.25 -10.00 24.84
N VAL A 199 -16.96 -9.02 24.29
CA VAL A 199 -16.61 -7.60 24.45
C VAL A 199 -16.90 -7.12 25.88
N GLU A 200 -18.02 -7.55 26.48
CA GLU A 200 -18.38 -7.25 27.87
C GLU A 200 -17.38 -7.86 28.87
N ALA A 201 -16.89 -9.08 28.61
CA ALA A 201 -15.86 -9.74 29.43
C ALA A 201 -14.53 -8.96 29.47
N GLN A 202 -14.30 -8.06 28.52
CA GLN A 202 -13.15 -7.15 28.47
C GLN A 202 -13.41 -5.81 29.17
N GLY A 203 -14.55 -5.65 29.86
CA GLY A 203 -14.87 -4.49 30.69
C GLY A 203 -15.58 -3.34 29.97
N ILE A 204 -16.06 -3.56 28.75
CA ILE A 204 -16.89 -2.59 28.03
C ILE A 204 -18.35 -2.73 28.47
N SER A 205 -19.00 -1.61 28.79
CA SER A 205 -20.40 -1.59 29.17
C SER A 205 -21.33 -1.83 27.98
N ALA A 206 -22.46 -2.52 28.23
CA ALA A 206 -23.40 -2.93 27.20
C ALA A 206 -23.96 -1.78 26.35
N ASP A 207 -24.13 -0.59 26.94
CA ASP A 207 -24.58 0.64 26.29
C ASP A 207 -23.55 1.23 25.30
N ARG A 208 -22.30 0.77 25.35
CA ARG A 208 -21.21 1.19 24.46
C ARG A 208 -20.86 0.15 23.39
N ILE A 209 -21.64 -0.92 23.29
CA ILE A 209 -21.42 -2.00 22.31
C ILE A 209 -22.40 -1.85 21.15
N GLN A 210 -21.87 -1.53 19.97
CA GLN A 210 -22.61 -1.57 18.73
C GLN A 210 -22.51 -2.97 18.11
N ILE A 211 -23.63 -3.50 17.63
CA ILE A 211 -23.67 -4.74 16.85
C ILE A 211 -23.84 -4.40 15.37
N LYS A 212 -22.98 -4.95 14.52
CA LYS A 212 -23.12 -4.91 13.06
C LYS A 212 -23.40 -6.32 12.56
N ARG A 213 -24.35 -6.45 11.64
CA ARG A 213 -24.75 -7.72 11.02
C ARG A 213 -24.49 -7.65 9.53
N THR A 214 -23.94 -8.72 8.98
CA THR A 214 -23.55 -8.80 7.57
C THR A 214 -23.99 -10.15 7.02
N LEU A 215 -24.57 -10.16 5.81
CA LEU A 215 -24.75 -11.37 5.02
C LEU A 215 -23.64 -11.47 3.99
N HIS A 216 -23.08 -12.67 3.83
CA HIS A 216 -22.14 -12.97 2.76
C HIS A 216 -22.95 -13.60 1.63
N LEU A 217 -23.12 -12.86 0.53
CA LEU A 217 -23.93 -13.29 -0.60
C LEU A 217 -23.09 -13.57 -1.83
N LYS A 218 -23.46 -14.58 -2.61
CA LYS A 218 -22.86 -14.87 -3.92
C LYS A 218 -23.94 -15.24 -4.93
N TYR A 219 -23.61 -15.18 -6.22
CA TYR A 219 -24.45 -15.82 -7.23
C TYR A 219 -24.31 -17.33 -7.14
N ASP A 220 -25.41 -18.05 -7.30
CA ASP A 220 -25.40 -19.51 -7.32
C ASP A 220 -24.45 -20.05 -8.38
N GLY A 221 -23.58 -20.98 -7.96
CA GLY A 221 -22.49 -21.60 -8.72
C GLY A 221 -21.16 -20.83 -8.75
N THR A 222 -21.07 -19.68 -8.08
CA THR A 222 -19.79 -18.95 -7.86
C THR A 222 -19.27 -19.19 -6.44
N ASP A 223 -17.97 -18.94 -6.21
CA ASP A 223 -17.33 -19.16 -4.90
C ASP A 223 -17.01 -17.85 -4.15
N THR A 224 -17.15 -16.70 -4.81
CA THR A 224 -16.80 -15.40 -4.22
C THR A 224 -18.03 -14.70 -3.66
N THR A 225 -17.96 -14.36 -2.37
CA THR A 225 -19.01 -13.59 -1.70
C THR A 225 -18.76 -12.09 -1.65
N LEU A 226 -19.85 -11.34 -1.58
CA LEU A 226 -19.88 -9.94 -1.21
C LEU A 226 -20.52 -9.79 0.17
N GLU A 227 -19.91 -8.96 1.00
CA GLU A 227 -20.42 -8.57 2.31
C GLU A 227 -21.52 -7.50 2.15
N ILE A 228 -22.73 -7.86 2.57
CA ILE A 228 -23.93 -7.01 2.54
C ILE A 228 -24.33 -6.67 3.98
N PRO A 229 -24.00 -5.46 4.47
CA PRO A 229 -24.41 -4.99 5.79
C PRO A 229 -25.92 -4.86 5.87
N LEU A 230 -26.50 -5.39 6.95
CA LEU A 230 -27.91 -5.17 7.28
C LEU A 230 -28.01 -3.86 8.08
N VAL A 231 -28.35 -2.76 7.39
CA VAL A 231 -28.55 -1.43 8.00
C VAL A 231 -29.79 -1.40 8.90
N PRO A 232 -29.97 -0.40 9.81
CA PRO A 232 -31.07 -0.38 10.79
C PRO A 232 -32.48 -0.55 10.21
N LEU A 233 -32.76 -0.03 9.01
CA LEU A 233 -34.04 -0.21 8.29
C LEU A 233 -34.32 -1.66 7.86
N LEU A 234 -33.28 -2.49 7.78
CA LEU A 234 -33.30 -3.92 7.46
C LEU A 234 -32.98 -4.79 8.68
N ASP A 235 -32.71 -4.17 9.84
CA ASP A 235 -32.24 -4.90 11.02
C ASP A 235 -33.41 -5.69 11.59
N LEU A 236 -33.26 -7.02 11.53
CA LEU A 236 -34.29 -8.01 11.82
C LEU A 236 -34.73 -8.03 13.30
N GLN A 237 -34.24 -7.08 14.11
CA GLN A 237 -34.47 -7.00 15.55
C GLN A 237 -34.52 -5.57 16.12
N SER A 238 -34.42 -4.48 15.35
CA SER A 238 -34.39 -3.14 15.97
C SER A 238 -35.77 -2.74 16.51
N SER A 239 -35.89 -2.76 17.84
CA SER A 239 -37.05 -2.33 18.62
C SER A 239 -36.85 -0.95 19.26
N THR A 240 -35.86 -0.19 18.80
CA THR A 240 -35.44 1.09 19.40
C THR A 240 -35.93 2.33 18.67
N GLU A 241 -36.68 2.18 17.56
CA GLU A 241 -37.37 3.30 16.89
C GLU A 241 -38.74 3.59 17.55
N PRO A 242 -39.29 4.81 17.43
CA PRO A 242 -40.55 5.20 18.04
C PRO A 242 -41.68 4.24 17.65
N MET A 243 -42.54 3.96 18.64
CA MET A 243 -43.56 2.91 18.75
C MET A 243 -44.67 2.85 17.66
N ASP A 244 -44.48 3.49 16.51
CA ASP A 244 -45.50 3.65 15.45
C ASP A 244 -45.25 2.78 14.20
N ARG A 245 -44.15 2.01 14.17
CA ARG A 245 -43.90 0.98 13.14
C ARG A 245 -43.66 -0.35 13.84
N GLY A 246 -44.60 -1.28 13.68
CA GLY A 246 -44.53 -2.63 14.27
C GLY A 246 -43.27 -3.42 13.86
N PRO A 247 -43.05 -4.63 14.41
CA PRO A 247 -41.85 -5.41 14.14
C PRO A 247 -41.60 -5.53 12.63
N HIS A 248 -40.38 -5.22 12.17
CA HIS A 248 -39.98 -5.35 10.78
C HIS A 248 -40.07 -6.84 10.35
N THR A 249 -41.23 -7.26 9.86
CA THR A 249 -41.46 -8.56 9.22
C THR A 249 -40.64 -8.63 7.94
N VAL A 250 -39.88 -9.72 7.73
CA VAL A 250 -39.21 -9.93 6.43
C VAL A 250 -40.32 -10.13 5.43
N ASN A 251 -40.26 -9.36 4.37
CA ASN A 251 -41.13 -9.50 3.23
C ASN A 251 -40.31 -9.43 1.95
N ASP A 252 -40.97 -9.57 0.83
CA ASP A 252 -40.32 -9.54 -0.48
C ASP A 252 -39.63 -8.19 -0.77
N GLY A 253 -40.10 -7.10 -0.14
CA GLY A 253 -39.44 -5.79 -0.19
C GLY A 253 -38.08 -5.76 0.52
N THR A 254 -37.93 -6.48 1.64
CA THR A 254 -36.63 -6.66 2.34
C THR A 254 -35.65 -7.42 1.45
N VAL A 255 -36.10 -8.51 0.83
CA VAL A 255 -35.29 -9.30 -0.10
C VAL A 255 -34.86 -8.43 -1.29
N ALA A 256 -35.79 -7.68 -1.88
CA ALA A 256 -35.51 -6.78 -3.01
C ALA A 256 -34.46 -5.71 -2.66
N ALA A 257 -34.49 -5.15 -1.44
CA ALA A 257 -33.50 -4.17 -0.99
C ALA A 257 -32.09 -4.80 -0.85
N ILE A 258 -31.99 -6.01 -0.31
CA ILE A 258 -30.73 -6.76 -0.19
C ILE A 258 -30.17 -7.09 -1.59
N VAL A 259 -31.03 -7.56 -2.49
CA VAL A 259 -30.69 -7.82 -3.90
C VAL A 259 -30.15 -6.54 -4.56
N ALA A 260 -30.84 -5.40 -4.37
CA ALA A 260 -30.41 -4.13 -4.96
C ALA A 260 -29.05 -3.66 -4.41
N ASP A 261 -28.76 -3.82 -3.11
CA ASP A 261 -27.45 -3.46 -2.55
C ASP A 261 -26.35 -4.41 -3.04
N PHE A 262 -26.64 -5.71 -3.12
CA PHE A 262 -25.73 -6.68 -3.71
C PHE A 262 -25.41 -6.34 -5.16
N GLU A 263 -26.43 -6.14 -6.01
CA GLU A 263 -26.23 -5.81 -7.43
C GLU A 263 -25.46 -4.51 -7.62
N ARG A 264 -25.74 -3.49 -6.79
CA ARG A 264 -25.00 -2.23 -6.82
C ARG A 264 -23.53 -2.46 -6.50
N ARG A 265 -23.21 -3.19 -5.44
CA ARG A 265 -21.82 -3.53 -5.06
C ARG A 265 -21.14 -4.40 -6.10
N TYR A 266 -21.85 -5.40 -6.63
CA TYR A 266 -21.36 -6.31 -7.65
C TYR A 266 -21.04 -5.57 -8.96
N ARG A 267 -21.88 -4.62 -9.40
CA ARG A 267 -21.54 -3.75 -10.56
C ARG A 267 -20.34 -2.87 -10.28
N VAL A 268 -20.19 -2.32 -9.08
CA VAL A 268 -19.02 -1.52 -8.71
C VAL A 268 -17.75 -2.37 -8.74
N GLN A 269 -17.81 -3.60 -8.23
CA GLN A 269 -16.66 -4.47 -8.10
C GLN A 269 -16.28 -5.20 -9.40
N TYR A 270 -17.27 -5.62 -10.19
CA TYR A 270 -17.06 -6.48 -11.35
C TYR A 270 -17.59 -5.90 -12.67
N GLY A 271 -18.35 -4.81 -12.65
CA GLY A 271 -18.79 -4.10 -13.86
C GLY A 271 -20.04 -4.67 -14.57
N PHE A 272 -20.54 -5.85 -14.19
CA PHE A 272 -21.71 -6.49 -14.81
C PHE A 272 -22.64 -7.13 -13.77
N LEU A 273 -23.72 -7.79 -14.22
CA LEU A 273 -24.61 -8.63 -13.40
C LEU A 273 -24.87 -9.97 -14.08
N MET A 274 -25.37 -10.94 -13.31
CA MET A 274 -25.70 -12.29 -13.80
C MET A 274 -27.22 -12.49 -13.81
N PRO A 275 -27.96 -11.95 -14.82
CA PRO A 275 -29.41 -12.01 -14.85
C PRO A 275 -29.93 -13.45 -14.85
N GLY A 276 -30.98 -13.71 -14.08
CA GLY A 276 -31.61 -15.03 -13.96
C GLY A 276 -30.87 -16.02 -13.06
N LYS A 277 -29.70 -15.66 -12.50
CA LYS A 277 -29.01 -16.48 -11.50
C LYS A 277 -29.51 -16.14 -10.09
N PRO A 278 -29.95 -17.14 -9.30
CA PRO A 278 -30.35 -16.89 -7.93
C PRO A 278 -29.13 -16.51 -7.07
N MET A 279 -29.38 -15.80 -5.97
CA MET A 279 -28.36 -15.46 -4.97
C MET A 279 -28.40 -16.47 -3.82
N VAL A 280 -27.24 -16.79 -3.25
CA VAL A 280 -27.06 -17.70 -2.13
C VAL A 280 -26.48 -16.94 -0.95
N ILE A 281 -27.09 -17.13 0.23
CA ILE A 281 -26.52 -16.74 1.52
C ILE A 281 -25.50 -17.81 1.89
N GLU A 282 -24.21 -17.50 1.75
CA GLU A 282 -23.11 -18.37 2.17
C GLU A 282 -23.00 -18.39 3.69
N ALA A 283 -22.93 -17.21 4.31
CA ALA A 283 -22.72 -17.05 5.74
C ALA A 283 -23.45 -15.83 6.30
N ALA A 284 -23.71 -15.91 7.61
CA ALA A 284 -24.15 -14.79 8.43
C ALA A 284 -23.01 -14.43 9.39
N ALA A 285 -22.64 -13.15 9.42
CA ALA A 285 -21.57 -12.62 10.26
C ALA A 285 -22.07 -11.50 11.18
N VAL A 286 -21.51 -11.46 12.39
CA VAL A 286 -21.76 -10.42 13.39
C VAL A 286 -20.43 -9.89 13.90
N GLU A 287 -20.34 -8.56 13.95
CA GLU A 287 -19.26 -7.84 14.60
C GLU A 287 -19.83 -7.04 15.79
N ALA A 288 -19.33 -7.33 17.00
CA ALA A 288 -19.56 -6.49 18.16
C ALA A 288 -18.39 -5.50 18.30
N ILE A 289 -18.70 -4.21 18.34
CA ILE A 289 -17.74 -3.12 18.46
C ILE A 289 -18.01 -2.40 19.77
N GLY A 290 -17.14 -2.61 20.75
CA GLY A 290 -17.09 -1.83 21.97
C GLY A 290 -16.31 -0.55 21.72
N ALA A 291 -17.01 0.59 21.67
CA ALA A 291 -16.38 1.87 21.42
C ALA A 291 -15.34 2.16 22.51
N ALA A 292 -14.09 2.40 22.12
CA ALA A 292 -13.10 2.94 23.04
C ALA A 292 -13.54 4.33 23.51
N ALA A 293 -13.03 4.81 24.66
CA ALA A 293 -13.25 6.21 25.04
C ALA A 293 -12.71 7.09 23.91
N THR A 294 -13.57 7.93 23.33
CA THR A 294 -13.17 8.91 22.32
C THR A 294 -12.23 9.91 22.99
N VAL A 295 -10.93 9.74 22.76
CA VAL A 295 -9.93 10.71 23.15
C VAL A 295 -9.85 11.72 22.01
N GLU A 296 -10.55 12.84 22.14
CA GLU A 296 -10.28 13.98 21.26
C GLU A 296 -8.84 14.45 21.50
N GLU A 297 -8.06 14.50 20.42
CA GLU A 297 -6.73 15.09 20.44
C GLU A 297 -6.87 16.60 20.66
N THR A 298 -6.81 17.01 21.93
CA THR A 298 -6.91 18.40 22.34
C THR A 298 -5.60 19.12 22.06
N ALA A 299 -5.69 20.34 21.51
CA ALA A 299 -4.53 21.17 21.29
C ALA A 299 -3.84 21.43 22.64
N PRO A 300 -2.55 21.09 22.78
CA PRO A 300 -1.86 21.31 24.04
C PRO A 300 -1.80 22.81 24.35
N SER A 301 -2.02 23.15 25.62
CA SER A 301 -1.81 24.51 26.11
C SER A 301 -0.34 24.70 26.42
N PHE A 302 0.27 25.70 25.80
CA PHE A 302 1.65 26.07 26.06
C PHE A 302 1.72 27.38 26.84
N ALA A 303 2.64 27.43 27.82
CA ALA A 303 3.03 28.70 28.39
C ALA A 303 3.62 29.61 27.29
N ALA A 304 3.26 30.90 27.32
CA ALA A 304 3.81 31.89 26.42
C ALA A 304 5.35 31.85 26.48
N ARG A 305 5.99 31.90 25.31
CA ARG A 305 7.45 32.02 25.22
C ARG A 305 7.82 33.50 25.28
N GLU A 306 8.78 33.85 26.13
CA GLU A 306 9.40 35.16 26.09
C GLU A 306 10.37 35.24 24.90
N GLY A 307 10.07 36.14 23.96
CA GLY A 307 10.92 36.37 22.79
C GLY A 307 10.77 35.35 21.66
N ALA A 308 11.65 35.50 20.66
CA ALA A 308 11.68 34.66 19.46
C ALA A 308 12.19 33.24 19.75
N LEU A 309 11.89 32.30 18.84
CA LEU A 309 12.48 30.97 18.90
C LEU A 309 14.00 31.07 18.81
N ALA A 310 14.69 30.52 19.82
CA ALA A 310 16.14 30.46 19.86
C ALA A 310 16.62 28.99 19.94
N PRO A 311 17.72 28.64 19.27
CA PRO A 311 18.28 27.30 19.35
C PRO A 311 18.71 26.97 20.78
N PHE A 312 18.56 25.70 21.18
CA PHE A 312 19.11 25.20 22.43
C PHE A 312 20.63 25.27 22.42
N LYS A 313 21.24 24.90 21.29
CA LYS A 313 22.65 25.06 20.99
C LYS A 313 22.90 25.05 19.48
N SER A 314 24.12 25.38 19.07
CA SER A 314 24.62 25.08 17.73
C SER A 314 25.43 23.78 17.79
N GLY A 315 25.15 22.84 16.88
CA GLY A 315 25.92 21.60 16.69
C GLY A 315 26.64 21.58 15.35
N SER A 316 27.62 20.69 15.20
CA SER A 316 28.24 20.39 13.90
C SER A 316 27.58 19.14 13.33
N VAL A 317 26.91 19.26 12.18
CA VAL A 317 26.16 18.17 11.57
C VAL A 317 26.57 17.99 10.12
N TYR A 318 26.86 16.76 9.71
CA TYR A 318 27.25 16.43 8.34
C TYR A 318 26.01 16.05 7.52
N MET A 319 25.70 16.85 6.50
CA MET A 319 24.55 16.67 5.61
C MET A 319 24.94 17.10 4.19
N ALA A 320 24.44 16.39 3.18
CA ALA A 320 24.69 16.70 1.76
C ALA A 320 26.19 16.87 1.44
N GLY A 321 27.03 15.98 1.98
CA GLY A 321 28.47 15.96 1.71
C GLY A 321 29.32 17.01 2.42
N ALA A 322 28.74 17.83 3.32
CA ALA A 322 29.45 18.90 4.02
C ALA A 322 29.08 18.99 5.50
N TRP A 323 29.97 19.57 6.31
CA TRP A 323 29.69 19.94 7.69
C TRP A 323 28.95 21.28 7.74
N HIS A 324 27.89 21.33 8.54
CA HIS A 324 27.07 22.52 8.79
C HIS A 324 27.09 22.86 10.28
N ALA A 325 27.17 24.15 10.59
CA ALA A 325 26.83 24.65 11.92
C ALA A 325 25.29 24.73 12.03
N ALA A 326 24.68 23.64 12.49
CA ALA A 326 23.22 23.50 12.51
C ALA A 326 22.64 23.87 13.89
N PRO A 327 21.57 24.67 13.94
CA PRO A 327 20.83 24.89 15.18
C PRO A 327 20.19 23.58 15.65
N VAL A 328 20.30 23.32 16.96
CA VAL A 328 19.65 22.22 17.63
C VAL A 328 18.56 22.79 18.54
N PHE A 329 17.33 22.33 18.35
CA PHE A 329 16.18 22.69 19.17
C PHE A 329 15.78 21.51 20.05
N THR A 330 15.10 21.77 21.16
CA THR A 330 14.42 20.72 21.95
C THR A 330 12.92 20.89 21.79
N ARG A 331 12.19 19.78 21.69
CA ARG A 331 10.76 19.78 21.40
C ARG A 331 9.94 20.67 22.35
N GLU A 332 10.32 20.71 23.61
CA GLU A 332 9.64 21.44 24.70
C GLU A 332 9.69 22.97 24.53
N ARG A 333 10.65 23.48 23.75
CA ARG A 333 10.84 24.92 23.51
C ARG A 333 10.05 25.43 22.29
N LEU A 334 9.55 24.51 21.48
CA LEU A 334 8.78 24.84 20.29
C LEU A 334 7.34 25.21 20.68
N ARG A 335 6.71 26.07 19.87
CA ARG A 335 5.34 26.53 20.01
C ARG A 335 4.62 26.44 18.66
N PRO A 336 3.29 26.26 18.66
CA PRO A 336 2.51 26.35 17.43
C PRO A 336 2.83 27.62 16.63
N GLY A 337 3.02 27.44 15.32
CA GLY A 337 3.41 28.50 14.38
C GLY A 337 4.91 28.68 14.21
N ASP A 338 5.76 28.10 15.06
CA ASP A 338 7.22 28.12 14.86
C ASP A 338 7.61 27.44 13.55
N THR A 339 8.54 28.05 12.82
CA THR A 339 9.16 27.50 11.62
C THR A 339 10.67 27.32 11.79
N ILE A 340 11.22 26.25 11.23
CA ILE A 340 12.62 25.87 11.34
C ILE A 340 13.12 25.41 9.97
N ALA A 341 13.94 26.25 9.32
CA ALA A 341 14.60 25.89 8.07
C ALA A 341 15.77 24.93 8.33
N GLY A 342 15.94 23.93 7.46
CA GLY A 342 17.09 23.04 7.44
C GLY A 342 18.34 23.71 6.86
N PRO A 343 19.56 23.25 7.20
CA PRO A 343 19.87 22.10 8.05
C PRO A 343 19.66 22.37 9.55
N ALA A 344 18.88 21.53 10.23
CA ALA A 344 18.58 21.66 11.66
C ALA A 344 18.26 20.30 12.31
N VAL A 345 18.34 20.23 13.65
CA VAL A 345 17.97 19.05 14.43
C VAL A 345 16.98 19.43 15.52
N ILE A 346 15.91 18.66 15.67
CA ILE A 346 14.95 18.76 16.77
C ILE A 346 15.10 17.50 17.63
N ALA A 347 15.61 17.69 18.85
CA ALA A 347 15.74 16.63 19.83
C ALA A 347 14.45 16.51 20.66
N GLU A 348 13.97 15.29 20.84
CA GLU A 348 12.77 14.97 21.60
C GLU A 348 13.10 13.86 22.60
N LYS A 349 12.26 13.67 23.63
CA LYS A 349 12.51 12.63 24.64
C LYS A 349 12.58 11.22 24.06
N ASN A 350 11.75 10.95 23.05
CA ASN A 350 11.55 9.61 22.48
C ASN A 350 11.90 9.53 20.98
N ALA A 351 12.39 10.62 20.38
CA ALA A 351 12.68 10.70 18.96
C ALA A 351 13.73 11.79 18.66
N THR A 352 14.24 11.79 17.43
CA THR A 352 15.04 12.89 16.90
C THR A 352 14.60 13.14 15.47
N THR A 353 14.27 14.39 15.17
CA THR A 353 13.83 14.81 13.84
C THR A 353 14.93 15.64 13.18
N VAL A 354 15.35 15.23 11.99
CA VAL A 354 16.42 15.88 11.21
C VAL A 354 15.78 16.63 10.05
N ILE A 355 16.04 17.93 9.97
CA ILE A 355 15.60 18.78 8.86
C ILE A 355 16.77 18.93 7.92
N GLU A 356 16.73 18.25 6.77
CA GLU A 356 17.80 18.30 5.77
C GLU A 356 17.80 19.67 5.03
N PRO A 357 18.92 20.07 4.39
CA PRO A 357 18.95 21.27 3.56
C PRO A 357 17.83 21.28 2.52
N GLY A 358 17.14 22.42 2.37
CA GLY A 358 16.02 22.59 1.44
C GLY A 358 14.66 22.13 1.97
N TRP A 359 14.60 21.63 3.21
CA TRP A 359 13.36 21.37 3.95
C TRP A 359 13.12 22.44 5.01
N GLU A 360 11.85 22.68 5.34
CA GLU A 360 11.42 23.53 6.45
C GLU A 360 10.41 22.77 7.30
N ALA A 361 10.55 22.81 8.62
CA ALA A 361 9.58 22.29 9.57
C ALA A 361 8.68 23.40 10.10
N GLN A 362 7.40 23.11 10.29
CA GLN A 362 6.44 23.96 10.98
C GLN A 362 5.74 23.19 12.09
N VAL A 363 5.53 23.85 13.23
CA VAL A 363 4.72 23.32 14.33
C VAL A 363 3.26 23.71 14.13
N THR A 364 2.36 22.73 14.06
CA THR A 364 0.92 22.99 13.89
C THR A 364 0.25 23.42 15.18
N ALA A 365 -1.01 23.85 15.10
CA ALA A 365 -1.85 24.16 16.27
C ALA A 365 -2.03 22.99 17.25
N ARG A 366 -1.87 21.74 16.78
CA ARG A 366 -1.97 20.51 17.59
C ARG A 366 -0.62 19.96 18.02
N ASP A 367 0.45 20.74 17.86
CA ASP A 367 1.81 20.30 18.15
C ASP A 367 2.28 19.11 17.28
N HIS A 368 1.77 19.00 16.05
CA HIS A 368 2.40 18.17 15.02
C HIS A 368 3.58 18.90 14.41
N LEU A 369 4.53 18.16 13.84
CA LEU A 369 5.52 18.72 12.92
C LEU A 369 5.11 18.37 11.49
N THR A 370 4.99 19.40 10.65
CA THR A 370 4.87 19.25 9.20
C THR A 370 6.16 19.74 8.57
N LEU A 371 6.80 18.91 7.75
CA LEU A 371 7.99 19.32 7.02
C LEU A 371 7.62 19.47 5.55
N GLU A 372 8.03 20.57 4.93
CA GLU A 372 7.78 20.86 3.53
C GLU A 372 9.09 21.07 2.77
N ARG A 373 9.10 20.58 1.53
CA ARG A 373 10.21 20.72 0.60
C ARG A 373 10.17 22.09 -0.07
N VAL A 374 10.91 23.05 0.47
CA VAL A 374 10.86 24.46 0.03
C VAL A 374 11.81 24.81 -1.14
N VAL A 375 12.83 23.99 -1.42
CA VAL A 375 13.81 24.23 -2.52
C VAL A 375 13.82 23.08 -3.53
N ALA A 376 12.91 23.00 -4.51
CA ALA A 376 12.77 21.86 -5.44
C ALA A 376 14.04 21.01 -5.73
N ILE A 377 13.91 19.67 -5.62
CA ILE A 377 15.00 18.74 -5.96
C ILE A 377 15.27 18.81 -7.47
N GLU A 378 16.54 18.95 -7.85
CA GLU A 378 16.96 18.68 -9.23
C GLU A 378 16.88 17.17 -9.50
N ARG A 379 15.80 16.72 -10.15
CA ARG A 379 15.67 15.32 -10.58
C ARG A 379 16.58 15.09 -11.78
N MET A 380 17.54 14.18 -11.64
CA MET A 380 18.29 13.67 -12.78
C MET A 380 17.36 12.80 -13.64
N HIS A 381 16.99 13.29 -14.82
CA HIS A 381 16.31 12.48 -15.83
C HIS A 381 17.28 11.40 -16.34
N ALA A 382 16.76 10.19 -16.61
CA ALA A 382 17.56 9.15 -17.22
C ALA A 382 18.05 9.61 -18.61
N ILE A 383 19.32 9.33 -18.93
CA ILE A 383 19.90 9.71 -20.22
C ILE A 383 19.11 9.03 -21.34
N GLY A 384 18.42 9.82 -22.17
CA GLY A 384 17.69 9.35 -23.36
C GLY A 384 16.17 9.28 -23.22
N THR A 385 15.59 9.55 -22.05
CA THR A 385 14.12 9.64 -21.87
C THR A 385 13.75 10.90 -21.08
N THR A 386 12.68 11.58 -21.50
CA THR A 386 12.07 12.68 -20.74
C THR A 386 11.07 12.20 -19.68
N ALA A 387 10.86 10.88 -19.57
CA ALA A 387 9.91 10.29 -18.64
C ALA A 387 10.53 10.14 -17.24
N ASP A 388 9.76 10.52 -16.21
CA ASP A 388 10.14 10.32 -14.83
C ASP A 388 10.21 8.81 -14.53
N PRO A 389 11.36 8.28 -14.05
CA PRO A 389 11.51 6.85 -13.78
C PRO A 389 10.54 6.33 -12.72
N VAL A 390 10.10 7.17 -11.77
CA VAL A 390 9.08 6.79 -10.80
C VAL A 390 7.72 6.64 -11.48
N LEU A 391 7.33 7.60 -12.33
CA LEU A 391 6.06 7.52 -13.05
C LEU A 391 6.05 6.34 -14.03
N LEU A 392 7.17 6.05 -14.69
CA LEU A 392 7.27 4.90 -15.59
C LEU A 392 7.01 3.58 -14.83
N GLU A 393 7.56 3.45 -13.62
CA GLU A 393 7.30 2.30 -12.75
C GLU A 393 5.85 2.27 -12.24
N VAL A 394 5.26 3.42 -11.89
CA VAL A 394 3.84 3.54 -11.52
C VAL A 394 2.94 3.08 -12.66
N PHE A 395 3.18 3.53 -13.89
CA PHE A 395 2.39 3.12 -15.04
C PHE A 395 2.57 1.63 -15.36
N ASN A 396 3.81 1.12 -15.32
CA ASN A 396 4.06 -0.31 -15.50
C ASN A 396 3.24 -1.15 -14.51
N ASN A 397 3.28 -0.80 -13.22
CA ASN A 397 2.52 -1.51 -12.19
C ASN A 397 1.01 -1.29 -12.31
N LEU A 398 0.54 -0.10 -12.70
CA LEU A 398 -0.88 0.15 -12.98
C LEU A 398 -1.40 -0.76 -14.10
N PHE A 399 -0.67 -0.87 -15.21
CA PHE A 399 -1.06 -1.74 -16.32
C PHE A 399 -1.04 -3.23 -15.93
N MET A 400 -0.02 -3.66 -15.18
CA MET A 400 0.04 -5.02 -14.62
C MET A 400 -1.13 -5.28 -13.66
N ALA A 401 -1.41 -4.35 -12.75
CA ALA A 401 -2.53 -4.44 -11.82
C ALA A 401 -3.87 -4.51 -12.57
N ILE A 402 -4.07 -3.74 -13.64
CA ILE A 402 -5.27 -3.85 -14.47
C ILE A 402 -5.39 -5.26 -15.06
N ALA A 403 -4.32 -5.80 -15.65
CA ALA A 403 -4.33 -7.14 -16.22
C ALA A 403 -4.62 -8.21 -15.15
N GLU A 404 -4.04 -8.08 -13.95
CA GLU A 404 -4.30 -8.96 -12.81
C GLU A 404 -5.74 -8.83 -12.31
N GLN A 405 -6.28 -7.61 -12.17
CA GLN A 405 -7.66 -7.38 -11.75
C GLN A 405 -8.67 -7.94 -12.76
N MET A 406 -8.38 -7.86 -14.06
CA MET A 406 -9.17 -8.57 -15.09
C MET A 406 -9.18 -10.07 -14.81
N GLY A 407 -8.02 -10.65 -14.47
CA GLY A 407 -7.90 -12.07 -14.15
C GLY A 407 -8.62 -12.48 -12.87
N VAL A 408 -8.47 -11.71 -11.79
CA VAL A 408 -9.18 -11.93 -10.52
C VAL A 408 -10.68 -11.81 -10.72
N THR A 409 -11.14 -10.81 -11.48
CA THR A 409 -12.56 -10.65 -11.84
C THR A 409 -13.07 -11.86 -12.59
N LEU A 410 -12.32 -12.34 -13.60
CA LEU A 410 -12.72 -13.53 -14.34
C LEU A 410 -12.78 -14.76 -13.43
N ALA A 411 -11.76 -15.00 -12.61
CA ALA A 411 -11.72 -16.15 -11.69
C ALA A 411 -12.86 -16.12 -10.67
N ASN A 412 -13.13 -14.97 -10.05
CA ASN A 412 -14.16 -14.81 -9.01
C ASN A 412 -15.58 -14.93 -9.53
N THR A 413 -15.80 -14.66 -10.82
CA THR A 413 -17.12 -14.69 -11.44
C THR A 413 -17.33 -15.92 -12.32
N ALA A 414 -16.31 -16.76 -12.49
CA ALA A 414 -16.36 -17.94 -13.34
C ALA A 414 -17.12 -19.11 -12.70
N TYR A 415 -17.88 -19.79 -13.55
CA TYR A 415 -18.49 -21.09 -13.24
C TYR A 415 -17.59 -22.28 -13.58
N SER A 416 -16.70 -22.10 -14.57
CA SER A 416 -15.82 -23.16 -15.05
C SER A 416 -14.78 -23.49 -13.98
N VAL A 417 -14.70 -24.77 -13.61
CA VAL A 417 -13.66 -25.28 -12.70
C VAL A 417 -12.27 -25.03 -13.31
N ASN A 418 -12.12 -25.09 -14.64
CA ASN A 418 -10.85 -24.80 -15.29
C ASN A 418 -10.44 -23.33 -15.12
N ILE A 419 -11.38 -22.40 -15.20
CA ILE A 419 -11.09 -20.97 -14.99
C ILE A 419 -10.88 -20.68 -13.51
N LYS A 420 -11.78 -21.13 -12.63
CA LYS A 420 -11.76 -20.72 -11.21
C LYS A 420 -10.73 -21.47 -10.35
N GLU A 421 -10.48 -22.76 -10.61
CA GLU A 421 -9.55 -23.59 -9.80
C GLU A 421 -8.23 -23.86 -10.52
N ARG A 422 -8.26 -24.14 -11.83
CA ARG A 422 -7.04 -24.41 -12.61
C ARG A 422 -6.38 -23.15 -13.15
N LEU A 423 -7.07 -22.01 -13.08
CA LEU A 423 -6.63 -20.72 -13.60
C LEU A 423 -6.23 -20.79 -15.08
N ASP A 424 -6.97 -21.61 -15.84
CA ASP A 424 -6.73 -21.83 -17.27
C ASP A 424 -7.39 -20.72 -18.11
N PHE A 425 -6.84 -19.52 -17.94
CA PHE A 425 -7.20 -18.33 -18.69
C PHE A 425 -6.00 -17.39 -18.70
N SER A 426 -5.99 -16.35 -19.54
CA SER A 426 -5.07 -15.23 -19.31
C SER A 426 -5.66 -13.90 -19.74
N CYS A 427 -5.15 -12.81 -19.15
CA CYS A 427 -5.59 -11.44 -19.38
C CYS A 427 -4.38 -10.58 -19.73
N ALA A 428 -4.53 -9.73 -20.73
CA ALA A 428 -3.45 -8.87 -21.20
C ALA A 428 -3.95 -7.57 -21.84
N LEU A 429 -3.10 -6.55 -21.77
CA LEU A 429 -3.27 -5.24 -22.36
C LEU A 429 -2.28 -5.07 -23.53
N PHE A 430 -2.77 -4.48 -24.62
CA PHE A 430 -1.98 -4.27 -25.83
C PHE A 430 -2.05 -2.81 -26.29
N ASP A 431 -0.96 -2.33 -26.88
CA ASP A 431 -0.95 -1.04 -27.55
C ASP A 431 -1.82 -1.05 -28.82
N ALA A 432 -1.93 0.11 -29.46
CA ALA A 432 -2.74 0.27 -30.66
C ALA A 432 -2.21 -0.46 -31.90
N GLN A 433 -0.97 -0.95 -31.84
CA GLN A 433 -0.35 -1.77 -32.87
C GLN A 433 -0.42 -3.27 -32.52
N GLY A 434 -0.99 -3.63 -31.36
CA GLY A 434 -1.10 -5.00 -30.89
C GLY A 434 0.16 -5.54 -30.23
N HIS A 435 1.07 -4.68 -29.75
CA HIS A 435 2.19 -5.12 -28.90
C HIS A 435 1.74 -5.22 -27.44
N LEU A 436 2.27 -6.21 -26.73
CA LEU A 436 1.95 -6.46 -25.33
C LEU A 436 2.49 -5.32 -24.45
N ILE A 437 1.61 -4.70 -23.67
CA ILE A 437 1.95 -3.71 -22.64
C ILE A 437 2.12 -4.40 -21.28
N ALA A 438 1.13 -5.21 -20.89
CA ALA A 438 1.08 -5.88 -19.60
C ALA A 438 0.25 -7.15 -19.67
N ASN A 439 0.55 -8.12 -18.82
CA ASN A 439 -0.20 -9.36 -18.70
C ASN A 439 -0.24 -9.85 -17.26
N ALA A 440 -1.34 -10.51 -16.90
CA ALA A 440 -1.40 -11.22 -15.63
C ALA A 440 -0.55 -12.51 -15.67
N PRO A 441 -0.01 -12.97 -14.53
CA PRO A 441 0.87 -14.13 -14.45
C PRO A 441 0.07 -15.45 -14.56
N HIS A 442 -0.43 -15.74 -15.75
CA HIS A 442 -1.17 -16.97 -16.04
C HIS A 442 -0.45 -17.83 -17.10
N MET A 443 -1.17 -18.76 -17.73
CA MET A 443 -0.63 -19.78 -18.62
C MET A 443 0.27 -19.22 -19.74
N PRO A 444 1.59 -19.52 -19.77
CA PRO A 444 2.54 -18.96 -20.73
C PRO A 444 2.20 -19.26 -22.21
N VAL A 445 1.48 -20.35 -22.45
CA VAL A 445 1.05 -20.76 -23.80
C VAL A 445 0.13 -19.71 -24.45
N HIS A 446 -0.70 -19.02 -23.67
CA HIS A 446 -1.60 -17.98 -24.19
C HIS A 446 -0.85 -16.69 -24.56
N LEU A 447 0.19 -16.33 -23.79
CA LEU A 447 0.95 -15.08 -24.01
C LEU A 447 1.65 -15.08 -25.38
N GLY A 448 2.10 -16.24 -25.85
CA GLY A 448 2.73 -16.38 -27.16
C GLY A 448 1.75 -16.19 -28.33
N SER A 449 0.45 -16.38 -28.12
CA SER A 449 -0.54 -16.40 -29.21
C SER A 449 -1.47 -15.16 -29.21
N MET A 450 -1.71 -14.54 -28.05
CA MET A 450 -2.60 -13.37 -27.91
C MET A 450 -2.25 -12.19 -28.81
N GLY A 451 -0.95 -11.87 -28.94
CA GLY A 451 -0.50 -10.74 -29.76
C GLY A 451 -0.93 -10.89 -31.22
N GLU A 452 -0.88 -12.11 -31.77
CA GLU A 452 -1.31 -12.39 -33.13
C GLU A 452 -2.84 -12.34 -33.28
N SER A 453 -3.59 -12.77 -32.27
CA SER A 453 -5.05 -12.61 -32.21
C SER A 453 -5.45 -11.13 -32.26
N VAL A 454 -4.80 -10.29 -31.46
CA VAL A 454 -5.07 -8.84 -31.41
C VAL A 454 -4.74 -8.18 -32.74
N LYS A 455 -3.53 -8.41 -33.29
CA LYS A 455 -3.15 -7.88 -34.61
C LYS A 455 -4.11 -8.33 -35.72
N THR A 456 -4.54 -9.59 -35.72
CA THR A 456 -5.51 -10.09 -36.70
C THR A 456 -6.82 -9.33 -36.65
N ILE A 457 -7.34 -9.02 -35.45
CA ILE A 457 -8.56 -8.22 -35.31
C ILE A 457 -8.33 -6.79 -35.77
N ILE A 458 -7.21 -6.16 -35.41
CA ILE A 458 -6.84 -4.82 -35.91
C ILE A 458 -6.84 -4.81 -37.44
N ASP A 459 -6.09 -5.71 -38.08
CA ASP A 459 -5.94 -5.75 -39.54
C ASP A 459 -7.27 -5.94 -40.27
N ARG A 460 -8.16 -6.78 -39.72
CA ARG A 460 -9.44 -7.11 -40.36
C ARG A 460 -10.55 -6.14 -40.05
N ARG A 461 -10.48 -5.42 -38.93
CA ARG A 461 -11.61 -4.65 -38.38
C ARG A 461 -11.29 -3.18 -38.09
N ALA A 462 -10.06 -2.70 -38.27
CA ALA A 462 -9.67 -1.32 -37.96
C ALA A 462 -10.60 -0.25 -38.59
N ALA A 463 -11.13 -0.52 -39.79
CA ALA A 463 -12.03 0.40 -40.48
C ALA A 463 -13.47 0.42 -39.92
N THR A 464 -13.89 -0.64 -39.23
CA THR A 464 -15.28 -0.82 -38.75
C THR A 464 -15.39 -0.88 -37.23
N MET A 465 -14.27 -0.93 -36.51
CA MET A 465 -14.18 -1.06 -35.07
C MET A 465 -14.68 0.22 -34.37
N GLN A 466 -15.56 0.06 -33.39
CA GLN A 466 -16.17 1.14 -32.63
C GLN A 466 -16.09 0.89 -31.11
N ALA A 467 -16.25 1.95 -30.34
CA ALA A 467 -16.31 1.85 -28.88
C ALA A 467 -17.50 1.00 -28.44
N GLY A 468 -17.24 0.03 -27.56
CA GLY A 468 -18.24 -0.93 -27.08
C GLY A 468 -18.32 -2.22 -27.91
N ASP A 469 -17.63 -2.32 -29.04
CA ASP A 469 -17.52 -3.59 -29.77
C ASP A 469 -16.77 -4.62 -28.93
N VAL A 470 -17.12 -5.90 -29.11
CA VAL A 470 -16.38 -7.04 -28.54
C VAL A 470 -16.20 -8.08 -29.63
N PHE A 471 -14.95 -8.48 -29.90
CA PHE A 471 -14.60 -9.47 -30.90
C PHE A 471 -14.29 -10.81 -30.25
N VAL A 472 -14.68 -11.90 -30.91
CA VAL A 472 -14.37 -13.25 -30.47
C VAL A 472 -13.61 -13.97 -31.57
N LEU A 473 -12.47 -14.56 -31.22
CA LEU A 473 -11.58 -15.32 -32.09
C LEU A 473 -11.31 -16.68 -31.47
N ASN A 474 -11.59 -17.74 -32.23
CA ASN A 474 -11.26 -19.12 -31.87
C ASN A 474 -10.57 -19.84 -33.05
N ALA A 475 -9.92 -19.08 -33.94
CA ALA A 475 -9.25 -19.63 -35.11
C ALA A 475 -7.78 -19.91 -34.75
N PRO A 476 -7.35 -21.19 -34.68
CA PRO A 476 -6.00 -21.53 -34.22
C PRO A 476 -4.90 -20.97 -35.13
N TYR A 477 -5.18 -20.81 -36.43
CA TYR A 477 -4.23 -20.24 -37.39
C TYR A 477 -4.02 -18.73 -37.24
N ASN A 478 -4.83 -18.05 -36.42
CA ASN A 478 -4.80 -16.60 -36.25
C ASN A 478 -4.57 -16.20 -34.79
N GLY A 479 -3.77 -16.98 -34.05
CA GLY A 479 -3.43 -16.71 -32.65
C GLY A 479 -4.25 -17.48 -31.60
N GLY A 480 -5.15 -18.37 -32.01
CA GLY A 480 -5.74 -19.36 -31.10
C GLY A 480 -4.76 -20.51 -30.79
N THR A 481 -4.76 -21.03 -29.57
CA THR A 481 -3.92 -22.16 -29.13
C THR A 481 -4.54 -23.51 -29.49
N HIS A 482 -5.78 -23.75 -29.06
CA HIS A 482 -6.57 -24.90 -29.46
C HIS A 482 -8.07 -24.60 -29.39
N LEU A 483 -8.91 -25.49 -29.93
CA LEU A 483 -10.35 -25.27 -30.10
C LEU A 483 -11.13 -24.88 -28.81
N PRO A 484 -10.77 -25.39 -27.62
CA PRO A 484 -11.34 -24.90 -26.36
C PRO A 484 -11.01 -23.43 -26.04
N ASP A 485 -9.89 -22.87 -26.51
CA ASP A 485 -9.42 -21.57 -26.05
C ASP A 485 -10.03 -20.45 -26.89
N VAL A 486 -10.97 -19.72 -26.31
CA VAL A 486 -11.66 -18.64 -26.99
C VAL A 486 -11.00 -17.33 -26.61
N THR A 487 -10.53 -16.54 -27.59
CA THR A 487 -10.02 -15.19 -27.36
C THR A 487 -11.13 -14.15 -27.52
N VAL A 488 -11.38 -13.34 -26.50
CA VAL A 488 -12.28 -12.20 -26.50
C VAL A 488 -11.45 -10.92 -26.47
N ILE A 489 -11.66 -10.01 -27.43
CA ILE A 489 -10.88 -8.78 -27.58
C ILE A 489 -11.85 -7.61 -27.53
N ALA A 490 -11.64 -6.70 -26.58
CA ALA A 490 -12.42 -5.48 -26.43
C ALA A 490 -11.54 -4.25 -26.65
N PRO A 491 -11.76 -3.47 -27.73
CA PRO A 491 -11.07 -2.22 -27.95
C PRO A 491 -11.46 -1.15 -26.93
N VAL A 492 -10.47 -0.42 -26.41
CA VAL A 492 -10.69 0.75 -25.57
C VAL A 492 -10.34 2.00 -26.38
N PHE A 493 -11.24 2.98 -26.33
CA PHE A 493 -11.06 4.27 -26.98
C PHE A 493 -10.93 5.33 -25.90
N LEU A 494 -9.80 6.03 -25.87
CA LEU A 494 -9.56 7.15 -24.95
C LEU A 494 -9.95 8.46 -25.64
N ASP A 495 -10.65 9.33 -24.91
CA ASP A 495 -10.85 10.72 -25.31
C ASP A 495 -9.54 11.51 -25.18
N GLU A 496 -9.40 12.63 -25.90
CA GLU A 496 -8.26 13.53 -25.74
C GLU A 496 -8.20 14.06 -24.30
N PHE A 497 -7.21 13.62 -23.52
CA PHE A 497 -6.87 14.23 -22.25
C PHE A 497 -5.93 15.43 -22.48
N THR A 498 -6.45 16.65 -22.37
CA THR A 498 -5.59 17.82 -22.16
C THR A 498 -5.00 17.76 -20.76
N LEU A 499 -3.76 17.27 -20.64
CA LEU A 499 -2.96 17.51 -19.44
C LEU A 499 -2.81 19.03 -19.24
N PRO A 500 -3.02 19.58 -18.04
CA PRO A 500 -2.66 20.96 -17.74
C PRO A 500 -1.13 21.07 -17.74
N VAL A 501 -0.53 21.23 -18.91
CA VAL A 501 0.88 21.53 -19.04
C VAL A 501 1.10 22.94 -18.48
N LYS A 502 1.68 23.01 -17.28
CA LYS A 502 2.33 24.21 -16.76
C LYS A 502 3.45 24.57 -17.75
N ARG A 503 3.16 25.43 -18.75
CA ARG A 503 4.15 25.96 -19.69
C ARG A 503 5.24 26.70 -18.89
N SER A 504 6.40 26.09 -18.72
CA SER A 504 7.64 26.85 -18.60
C SER A 504 7.87 27.54 -19.95
N ARG A 505 8.14 28.84 -19.90
CA ARG A 505 8.41 29.66 -21.09
C ARG A 505 9.70 29.19 -21.74
N GLY A 506 9.64 28.89 -23.03
CA GLY A 506 10.80 28.72 -23.90
C GLY A 506 10.79 27.39 -24.63
N ASP A 507 10.05 27.31 -25.74
CA ASP A 507 10.61 26.93 -27.04
C ASP A 507 9.51 26.92 -28.11
N ALA A 508 9.86 27.46 -29.27
CA ALA A 508 8.99 27.71 -30.39
C ALA A 508 8.88 26.47 -31.31
N ASN A 509 7.68 26.30 -31.88
CA ASN A 509 7.37 25.44 -33.02
C ASN A 509 7.65 23.93 -32.89
N VAL A 510 6.63 23.19 -32.47
CA VAL A 510 6.45 21.77 -32.81
C VAL A 510 5.06 21.62 -33.46
N PRO A 511 4.92 20.94 -34.62
CA PRO A 511 3.64 20.77 -35.30
C PRO A 511 2.64 20.01 -34.41
N GLY A 512 1.35 20.36 -34.51
CA GLY A 512 0.29 19.77 -33.69
C GLY A 512 0.17 18.25 -33.85
N PRO A 513 -0.11 17.49 -32.77
CA PRO A 513 -0.19 16.04 -32.83
C PRO A 513 -1.49 15.55 -33.51
N VAL A 514 -1.34 14.43 -34.22
CA VAL A 514 -2.39 13.61 -34.84
C VAL A 514 -3.09 12.79 -33.74
N PRO A 515 -4.41 12.51 -33.80
CA PRO A 515 -5.11 11.77 -32.75
C PRO A 515 -4.49 10.38 -32.53
N HIS A 516 -3.93 10.16 -31.34
CA HIS A 516 -3.41 8.87 -30.90
C HIS A 516 -4.54 8.05 -30.26
N ARG A 517 -4.77 6.85 -30.80
CA ARG A 517 -5.71 5.83 -30.30
C ARG A 517 -4.89 4.83 -29.48
N GLU A 518 -5.28 4.49 -28.26
CA GLU A 518 -4.67 3.45 -27.37
C GLU A 518 -5.72 3.01 -26.32
N PRO A 519 -5.61 1.87 -25.60
CA PRO A 519 -5.08 0.53 -25.91
C PRO A 519 -6.21 -0.50 -26.18
N LEU A 520 -5.86 -1.73 -26.61
CA LEU A 520 -6.80 -2.84 -26.81
C LEU A 520 -6.67 -3.85 -25.66
N SER A 521 -7.79 -4.33 -25.12
CA SER A 521 -7.79 -5.41 -24.10
C SER A 521 -8.08 -6.76 -24.75
N SER A 522 -7.42 -7.82 -24.30
CA SER A 522 -7.75 -9.19 -24.72
C SER A 522 -7.81 -10.16 -23.53
N LEU A 523 -8.73 -11.11 -23.62
CA LEU A 523 -9.05 -12.13 -22.64
C LEU A 523 -9.06 -13.49 -23.36
N ILE A 524 -8.42 -14.53 -22.83
CA ILE A 524 -8.61 -15.91 -23.34
C ILE A 524 -9.23 -16.78 -22.24
N PRO A 525 -10.55 -17.01 -22.24
CA PRO A 525 -11.20 -18.03 -21.41
C PRO A 525 -11.27 -19.43 -22.06
N ASP A 526 -11.08 -20.49 -21.26
CA ASP A 526 -11.51 -21.88 -21.58
C ASP A 526 -12.97 -22.13 -21.09
N PRO A 527 -13.95 -22.30 -21.98
CA PRO A 527 -15.35 -22.46 -21.61
C PRO A 527 -15.79 -23.90 -21.32
N SER A 528 -14.92 -24.92 -21.28
CA SER A 528 -15.41 -26.32 -21.33
C SER A 528 -16.20 -26.80 -20.07
N PRO A 529 -17.43 -27.33 -20.24
CA PRO A 529 -18.14 -28.10 -19.22
C PRO A 529 -18.44 -29.50 -19.76
N VAL A 530 -17.61 -30.50 -19.50
CA VAL A 530 -17.92 -31.88 -19.92
C VAL A 530 -17.70 -32.88 -18.79
N GLY A 531 -18.82 -33.27 -18.18
CA GLY A 531 -18.95 -34.53 -17.45
C GLY A 531 -18.63 -35.69 -18.39
N ARG A 532 -17.64 -36.50 -18.00
CA ARG A 532 -17.28 -37.74 -18.69
C ARG A 532 -18.45 -38.72 -18.62
N ARG A 533 -19.12 -38.98 -19.75
CA ARG A 533 -19.80 -40.27 -19.96
C ARG A 533 -18.79 -41.23 -20.58
N GLU A 534 -18.64 -42.35 -19.91
CA GLU A 534 -17.84 -43.49 -20.31
C GLU A 534 -18.20 -43.97 -21.73
N ALA A 535 -17.18 -44.18 -22.56
CA ALA A 535 -17.25 -45.14 -23.66
C ALA A 535 -16.17 -46.20 -23.39
N ARG A 536 -16.65 -47.39 -23.02
CA ARG A 536 -15.87 -48.61 -22.85
C ARG A 536 -15.40 -49.18 -24.20
N ASP A 537 -14.26 -49.85 -24.11
CA ASP A 537 -13.76 -50.99 -24.89
C ASP A 537 -13.49 -50.84 -26.39
N SER A 538 -12.21 -50.92 -26.78
CA SER A 538 -11.57 -52.21 -27.12
C SER A 538 -10.08 -52.05 -27.50
N PRO A 539 -9.24 -53.10 -27.34
CA PRO A 539 -7.78 -52.97 -27.27
C PRO A 539 -7.01 -53.44 -28.53
N SER A 540 -5.89 -52.74 -28.85
CA SER A 540 -4.67 -53.23 -29.55
C SER A 540 -4.84 -53.67 -31.04
N PRO A 541 -3.80 -53.77 -31.90
CA PRO A 541 -2.37 -53.92 -31.58
C PRO A 541 -1.28 -53.26 -32.46
N ILE A 542 -0.10 -53.12 -31.84
CA ILE A 542 1.28 -53.29 -32.37
C ILE A 542 1.76 -52.42 -33.54
N GLY A 543 2.91 -51.77 -33.34
CA GLY A 543 3.83 -51.39 -34.42
C GLY A 543 5.02 -50.56 -33.95
N ARG A 544 6.17 -51.21 -33.71
CA ARG A 544 7.48 -50.57 -33.50
C ARG A 544 7.92 -49.81 -34.76
N ASN A 545 8.44 -48.60 -34.60
CA ASN A 545 9.84 -48.24 -34.84
C ASN A 545 10.16 -46.89 -34.21
#